data_AF-T1L209-F1
#
_entry.id   AF-T1L209-F1
#
_cell.length_a   1.000
_cell.length_b   1.000
_cell.length_c   1.000
_cell.angle_alpha   90.00
_cell.angle_beta   90.00
_cell.angle_gamma   90.00
#
_symmetry.space_group_name_H-M   'P 1'
#
loop_
_entity.id
_entity.type
_entity.pdbx_description
1 polymer ?
#
loop_
_entity_poly.entity_id
_entity_poly.type
_entity_poly.pdbx_seq_one_letter_code
_entity_poly.pdbx_strand_id
1 'polypeptide(L)'
;MRRKPKENNFKAVLETVRDLMNIQFVVPDWLHDIILGYGDPLSAHFKNMIDSSELVNFNDTFLDYQHLLASFPNYEITTSADESKLLPPFKLKIDEKERKIEVFPFVLPNRRPYPAAQPRKNSLRFTPTQVEAIKAVLIGV
;
A
#
# COMPACT_ATOMS: atom_id res chain seq x y z
N MET A 1 -16.14 -40.39 -21.08
CA MET A 1 -15.13 -39.76 -21.95
C MET A 1 -14.31 -38.77 -21.13
N ARG A 2 -12.99 -38.94 -21.00
CA ARG A 2 -12.12 -38.01 -20.25
C ARG A 2 -11.76 -36.82 -21.14
N ARG A 3 -11.83 -35.60 -20.61
CA ARG A 3 -11.46 -34.34 -21.28
C ARG A 3 -10.06 -33.90 -20.85
N LYS A 4 -9.45 -32.97 -21.61
CA LYS A 4 -8.15 -32.39 -21.26
C LYS A 4 -8.26 -31.61 -19.94
N PRO A 5 -7.32 -31.78 -18.98
CA PRO A 5 -7.42 -31.16 -17.66
C PRO A 5 -7.57 -29.62 -17.68
N LYS A 6 -6.85 -28.92 -18.56
CA LYS A 6 -6.91 -27.45 -18.66
C LYS A 6 -8.26 -26.90 -19.16
N GLU A 7 -9.04 -27.73 -19.85
CA GLU A 7 -10.34 -27.37 -20.45
C GLU A 7 -11.53 -27.91 -19.62
N ASN A 8 -11.25 -28.56 -18.47
CA ASN A 8 -12.26 -29.30 -17.70
C ASN A 8 -12.52 -28.72 -16.31
N ASN A 9 -12.45 -27.39 -16.17
CA ASN A 9 -12.65 -26.70 -14.89
C ASN A 9 -14.08 -26.18 -14.68
N PHE A 10 -14.98 -26.34 -15.67
CA PHE A 10 -16.34 -25.79 -15.64
C PHE A 10 -17.13 -26.20 -14.39
N LYS A 11 -17.03 -27.46 -13.97
CA LYS A 11 -17.74 -27.96 -12.79
C LYS A 11 -17.29 -27.22 -11.52
N ALA A 12 -15.98 -27.13 -11.31
CA ALA A 12 -15.41 -26.45 -10.14
C ALA A 12 -15.80 -24.96 -10.11
N VAL A 13 -15.74 -24.27 -11.25
CA VAL A 13 -16.15 -22.86 -11.34
C VAL A 13 -17.64 -22.70 -11.04
N LEU A 14 -18.52 -23.51 -11.62
CA LEU A 14 -19.96 -23.42 -11.37
C LEU A 14 -20.35 -23.78 -9.94
N GLU A 15 -19.67 -24.74 -9.32
CA GLU A 15 -19.83 -25.04 -7.89
C GLU A 15 -19.45 -23.83 -7.05
N THR A 16 -18.30 -23.18 -7.30
CA THR A 16 -17.91 -21.97 -6.55
C THR A 16 -18.88 -20.80 -6.73
N VAL A 17 -19.44 -20.60 -7.93
CA VAL A 17 -20.46 -19.56 -8.18
C VAL A 17 -21.73 -19.85 -7.41
N ARG A 18 -22.19 -21.11 -7.43
CA ARG A 18 -23.37 -21.54 -6.65
C ARG A 18 -23.14 -21.33 -5.16
N ASP A 19 -21.97 -21.72 -4.65
CA ASP A 19 -21.62 -21.57 -3.24
C ASP A 19 -21.60 -20.08 -2.84
N LEU A 20 -21.03 -19.21 -3.69
CA LEU A 20 -21.04 -17.75 -3.50
C LEU A 20 -22.46 -17.16 -3.42
N MET A 21 -23.43 -17.69 -4.17
CA MET A 21 -24.83 -17.23 -4.11
C MET A 21 -25.57 -17.71 -2.86
N ASN A 22 -25.11 -18.80 -2.24
CA ASN A 22 -25.76 -19.41 -1.08
C ASN A 22 -25.20 -18.93 0.26
N ILE A 23 -23.99 -18.36 0.28
CA ILE A 23 -23.43 -17.72 1.47
C ILE A 23 -24.02 -16.31 1.64
N GLN A 24 -24.11 -15.84 2.90
CA GLN A 24 -24.31 -14.41 3.15
C GLN A 24 -22.99 -13.69 2.84
N PHE A 25 -22.83 -13.32 1.58
CA PHE A 25 -21.66 -12.60 1.11
C PHE A 25 -21.76 -11.12 1.52
N VAL A 26 -20.86 -10.70 2.41
CA VAL A 26 -20.73 -9.30 2.81
C VAL A 26 -19.61 -8.67 1.99
N VAL A 27 -19.97 -7.99 0.90
CA VAL A 27 -19.05 -7.08 0.20
C VAL A 27 -18.87 -5.86 1.11
N PRO A 28 -17.63 -5.33 1.28
CA PRO A 28 -17.46 -4.06 1.95
C PRO A 28 -18.32 -2.96 1.31
N ASP A 29 -19.01 -2.17 2.13
CA ASP A 29 -19.99 -1.19 1.64
C ASP A 29 -19.39 -0.21 0.62
N TRP A 30 -18.12 0.16 0.79
CA TRP A 30 -17.39 1.04 -0.14
C TRP A 30 -17.16 0.45 -1.54
N LEU A 31 -17.22 -0.87 -1.69
CA LEU A 31 -17.01 -1.58 -2.95
C LEU A 31 -18.32 -2.05 -3.59
N HIS A 32 -19.39 -2.15 -2.80
CA HIS A 32 -20.67 -2.72 -3.23
C HIS A 32 -21.26 -1.99 -4.44
N ASP A 33 -21.38 -0.67 -4.36
CA ASP A 33 -21.97 0.15 -5.42
C ASP A 33 -21.10 0.11 -6.69
N ILE A 34 -19.77 0.11 -6.53
CA ILE A 34 -18.81 0.06 -7.64
C ILE A 34 -18.89 -1.27 -8.38
N ILE A 35 -18.99 -2.40 -7.67
CA ILE A 35 -19.15 -3.73 -8.29
C ILE A 35 -20.46 -3.80 -9.10
N LEU A 36 -21.53 -3.20 -8.58
CA LEU A 36 -22.83 -3.17 -9.25
C LEU A 36 -22.89 -2.15 -10.40
N GLY A 37 -21.89 -1.27 -10.51
CA GLY A 37 -21.81 -0.24 -11.55
C GLY A 37 -22.67 1.00 -11.27
N TYR A 38 -23.08 1.20 -10.02
CA TYR A 38 -23.79 2.39 -9.56
C TYR A 38 -22.83 3.34 -8.82
N GLY A 39 -23.24 4.60 -8.67
CA GLY A 39 -22.50 5.61 -7.90
C GLY A 39 -21.28 6.19 -8.64
N ASP A 40 -20.41 6.85 -7.88
CA ASP A 40 -19.18 7.45 -8.39
C ASP A 40 -18.02 6.42 -8.34
N PRO A 41 -17.35 6.11 -9.47
CA PRO A 41 -16.20 5.21 -9.51
C PRO A 41 -15.02 5.69 -8.65
N LEU A 42 -14.97 6.97 -8.28
CA LEU A 42 -13.92 7.52 -7.39
C LEU A 42 -14.25 7.34 -5.90
N SER A 43 -15.40 6.80 -5.53
CA SER A 43 -15.80 6.61 -4.11
C SER A 43 -14.85 5.69 -3.35
N ALA A 44 -14.28 4.66 -4.00
CA ALA A 44 -13.30 3.74 -3.40
C ALA A 44 -11.85 4.23 -3.53
N HIS A 45 -11.62 5.45 -4.01
CA HIS A 45 -10.29 6.00 -4.04
C HIS A 45 -9.83 6.34 -2.61
N PHE A 46 -8.58 6.01 -2.26
CA PHE A 46 -8.05 6.18 -0.90
C PHE A 46 -8.22 7.60 -0.31
N LYS A 47 -8.21 8.65 -1.16
CA LYS A 47 -8.49 10.04 -0.77
C LYS A 47 -9.87 10.27 -0.16
N ASN A 48 -10.85 9.49 -0.60
CA ASN A 48 -12.24 9.58 -0.18
C ASN A 48 -12.55 8.58 0.95
N MET A 49 -11.60 7.70 1.27
CA MET A 49 -11.67 6.80 2.41
C MET A 49 -11.16 7.52 3.66
N ILE A 50 -11.68 7.10 4.82
CA ILE A 50 -11.59 7.75 6.14
C ILE A 50 -10.23 8.41 6.39
N ASP A 51 -10.27 9.68 6.83
CA ASP A 51 -9.16 10.59 7.17
C ASP A 51 -7.90 9.85 7.66
N SER A 52 -6.99 9.55 6.73
CA SER A 52 -5.82 8.73 6.95
C SER A 52 -4.62 9.60 7.36
N SER A 53 -4.75 10.27 8.50
CA SER A 53 -3.64 10.92 9.20
C SER A 53 -2.80 9.92 10.02
N GLU A 54 -2.79 8.65 9.61
CA GLU A 54 -2.10 7.58 10.31
C GLU A 54 -0.61 7.55 9.97
N LEU A 55 0.20 7.13 10.95
CA LEU A 55 1.62 6.97 10.78
C LEU A 55 1.90 5.66 10.02
N VAL A 56 2.14 5.76 8.72
CA VAL A 56 2.37 4.62 7.85
C VAL A 56 3.86 4.28 7.80
N ASN A 57 4.17 3.00 7.94
CA ASN A 57 5.55 2.51 7.83
C ASN A 57 5.89 2.12 6.38
N PHE A 58 6.73 2.93 5.75
CA PHE A 58 7.21 2.71 4.39
C PHE A 58 8.44 1.78 4.32
N ASN A 59 8.94 1.29 5.46
CA ASN A 59 10.07 0.35 5.53
C ASN A 59 11.25 0.79 4.63
N ASP A 60 11.60 -0.05 3.66
CA ASP A 60 12.72 0.10 2.73
C ASP A 60 12.30 0.57 1.33
N THR A 61 11.13 1.22 1.20
CA THR A 61 10.73 1.80 -0.11
C THR A 61 11.71 2.88 -0.56
N PHE A 62 12.25 3.66 0.38
CA PHE A 62 13.17 4.74 0.09
C PHE A 62 14.61 4.34 0.42
N LEU A 63 15.49 4.42 -0.58
CA LEU A 63 16.93 4.24 -0.41
C LEU A 63 17.57 5.37 0.41
N ASP A 64 17.19 6.63 0.12
CA ASP A 64 17.79 7.84 0.71
C ASP A 64 16.72 8.92 0.95
N TYR A 65 17.04 9.91 1.79
CA TYR A 65 16.18 11.08 2.00
C TYR A 65 15.93 11.88 0.71
N GLN A 66 16.93 11.99 -0.18
CA GLN A 66 16.75 12.62 -1.49
C GLN A 66 15.76 11.87 -2.39
N HIS A 67 15.68 10.54 -2.26
CA HIS A 67 14.70 9.74 -3.00
C HIS A 67 13.29 9.99 -2.48
N LEU A 68 13.12 10.16 -1.17
CA LEU A 68 11.86 10.55 -0.55
C LEU A 68 11.41 11.94 -1.06
N LEU A 69 12.29 12.95 -1.03
CA LEU A 69 12.00 14.29 -1.57
C LEU A 69 11.57 14.24 -3.04
N ALA A 70 12.32 13.50 -3.88
CA ALA A 70 12.00 13.36 -5.30
C ALA A 70 10.67 12.63 -5.54
N SER A 71 10.24 11.76 -4.62
CA SER A 71 9.02 10.97 -4.76
C SER A 71 7.75 11.78 -4.50
N PHE A 72 7.85 12.88 -3.76
CA PHE A 72 6.71 13.73 -3.39
C PHE A 72 6.93 15.19 -3.82
N PRO A 73 6.91 15.50 -5.13
CA PRO A 73 7.21 16.84 -5.64
C PRO A 73 6.19 17.91 -5.22
N ASN A 74 4.96 17.50 -4.87
CA ASN A 74 3.84 18.39 -4.56
C ASN A 74 3.52 18.47 -3.07
N TYR A 75 4.37 17.91 -2.20
CA TYR A 75 4.14 17.86 -0.76
C TYR A 75 5.24 18.61 -0.01
N GLU A 76 4.87 19.28 1.07
CA GLU A 76 5.82 19.89 2.00
C GLU A 76 6.28 18.84 3.01
N ILE A 77 7.57 18.52 3.00
CA ILE A 77 8.15 17.50 3.88
C ILE A 77 8.77 18.18 5.09
N THR A 78 8.24 17.90 6.28
CA THR A 78 8.79 18.38 7.56
C THR A 78 9.56 17.25 8.25
N THR A 79 10.74 17.60 8.75
CA THR A 79 11.63 16.68 9.49
C THR A 79 11.96 17.28 10.84
N SER A 80 11.82 16.50 11.92
CA SER A 80 12.20 16.93 13.26
C SER A 80 13.71 16.84 13.54
N ALA A 81 14.51 16.31 12.60
CA ALA A 81 15.94 16.03 12.78
C ALA A 81 16.78 16.50 11.58
N ASP A 82 18.09 16.67 11.81
CA ASP A 82 19.08 17.07 10.80
C ASP A 82 19.09 16.11 9.60
N GLU A 83 19.12 16.66 8.38
CA GLU A 83 19.12 15.92 7.10
C GLU A 83 20.22 14.85 7.01
N SER A 84 21.36 15.08 7.66
CA SER A 84 22.53 14.18 7.64
C SER A 84 22.39 12.93 8.51
N LYS A 85 21.37 12.86 9.40
CA LYS A 85 21.09 11.70 10.26
C LYS A 85 19.84 10.91 9.85
N LEU A 86 19.17 11.32 8.78
CA LEU A 86 17.98 10.65 8.26
C LEU A 86 18.37 9.40 7.46
N LEU A 87 18.63 8.32 8.19
CA LEU A 87 18.84 7.00 7.60
C LEU A 87 17.50 6.25 7.47
N PRO A 88 17.27 5.53 6.36
CA PRO A 88 16.11 4.65 6.25
C PRO A 88 16.20 3.53 7.29
N PRO A 89 15.06 2.97 7.74
CA PRO A 89 13.70 3.15 7.24
C PRO A 89 12.95 4.38 7.79
N PHE A 90 11.94 4.85 7.03
CA PHE A 90 11.12 6.00 7.37
C PHE A 90 9.66 5.61 7.61
N LYS A 91 9.06 6.17 8.66
CA LYS A 91 7.61 6.23 8.81
C LYS A 91 7.14 7.62 8.40
N LEU A 92 6.05 7.68 7.66
CA LEU A 92 5.48 8.92 7.15
C LEU A 92 4.10 9.11 7.75
N LYS A 93 3.86 10.30 8.28
CA LYS A 93 2.51 10.76 8.58
C LYS A 93 2.11 11.74 7.48
N ILE A 94 1.12 11.36 6.69
CA ILE A 94 0.72 12.11 5.49
C ILE A 94 -0.58 12.82 5.81
N ASP A 95 -0.58 14.14 5.69
CA ASP A 95 -1.78 14.96 5.72
C ASP A 95 -2.17 15.30 4.28
N GLU A 96 -3.24 14.69 3.78
CA GLU A 96 -3.71 14.93 2.42
C GLU A 96 -4.40 16.28 2.24
N LYS A 97 -4.96 16.88 3.31
CA LYS A 97 -5.66 18.16 3.26
C LYS A 97 -4.67 19.31 3.12
N GLU A 98 -3.59 19.26 3.90
CA GLU A 98 -2.53 20.28 3.85
C GLU A 98 -1.39 19.95 2.90
N ARG A 99 -1.39 18.75 2.30
CA ARG A 99 -0.27 18.20 1.49
C ARG A 99 1.07 18.27 2.24
N LYS A 100 1.03 17.93 3.53
CA LYS A 100 2.21 17.90 4.40
C LYS A 100 2.59 16.47 4.75
N ILE A 101 3.88 16.20 4.81
CA ILE A 101 4.42 14.89 5.18
C ILE A 101 5.40 15.08 6.32
N GLU A 102 5.09 14.51 7.48
CA GLU A 102 6.02 14.44 8.61
C GLU A 102 6.82 13.13 8.52
N VAL A 103 8.15 13.22 8.51
CA VAL A 103 9.05 12.07 8.39
C VAL A 103 9.62 11.69 9.74
N PHE A 104 9.40 10.44 10.13
CA PHE A 104 9.93 9.84 11.35
C PHE A 104 10.93 8.74 11.00
N PRO A 105 12.25 9.00 11.07
CA PRO A 105 13.26 7.96 10.94
C PRO A 105 13.16 6.99 12.11
N PHE A 106 13.36 5.70 11.87
CA PHE A 106 13.46 4.74 12.97
C PHE A 106 14.53 3.68 12.68
N VAL A 107 15.17 3.19 13.73
CA VAL A 107 16.13 2.10 13.62
C VAL A 107 15.40 0.79 13.84
N LEU A 108 15.53 -0.13 12.88
CA LEU A 108 14.99 -1.48 13.05
C LEU A 108 15.72 -2.18 14.21
N PRO A 109 15.01 -2.73 15.20
CA PRO A 109 15.65 -3.47 16.27
C PRO A 109 16.38 -4.67 15.68
N ASN A 110 17.59 -4.93 16.18
CA ASN A 110 18.41 -6.02 15.69
C ASN A 110 17.74 -7.36 16.05
N ARG A 111 17.14 -8.03 15.07
CA ARG A 111 16.35 -9.25 15.30
C ARG A 111 17.21 -10.49 15.50
N ARG A 112 18.49 -10.47 15.10
CA ARG A 112 19.36 -11.64 15.11
C ARG A 112 20.82 -11.25 15.40
N PRO A 113 21.56 -12.08 16.14
CA PRO A 113 22.98 -11.83 16.42
C PRO A 113 23.89 -11.98 15.19
N TYR A 114 23.42 -12.63 14.12
CA TYR A 114 24.23 -12.92 12.92
C TYR A 114 23.99 -11.92 11.79
N PRO A 115 25.06 -11.29 11.23
CA PRO A 115 24.96 -10.33 10.13
C PRO A 115 24.30 -10.88 8.86
N ALA A 116 24.55 -12.16 8.53
CA ALA A 116 23.97 -12.81 7.35
C ALA A 116 22.45 -13.03 7.45
N ALA A 117 21.87 -12.86 8.64
CA ALA A 117 20.44 -13.05 8.88
C ALA A 117 19.64 -11.74 8.83
N GLN A 118 20.27 -10.65 8.40
CA GLN A 118 19.59 -9.39 8.11
C GLN A 118 18.61 -9.57 6.94
N PRO A 119 17.44 -8.92 6.99
CA PRO A 119 16.48 -8.99 5.91
C PRO A 119 17.06 -8.40 4.62
N ARG A 120 16.66 -8.96 3.48
CA ARG A 120 16.97 -8.37 2.18
C ARG A 120 16.31 -6.99 2.11
N LYS A 121 17.08 -5.99 1.70
CA LYS A 121 16.59 -4.64 1.47
C LYS A 121 16.35 -4.44 -0.02
N ASN A 122 15.35 -3.63 -0.33
CA ASN A 122 15.11 -3.15 -1.66
C ASN A 122 16.30 -2.31 -2.16
N SER A 123 16.66 -2.50 -3.43
CA SER A 123 17.71 -1.76 -4.13
C SER A 123 17.16 -0.88 -5.25
N LEU A 124 15.85 -0.94 -5.50
CA LEU A 124 15.20 -0.19 -6.57
C LEU A 124 14.84 1.20 -6.10
N ARG A 125 15.25 2.20 -6.89
CA ARG A 125 14.80 3.58 -6.74
C ARG A 125 13.47 3.73 -7.48
N PHE A 126 12.39 3.86 -6.73
CA PHE A 126 11.05 3.99 -7.29
C PHE A 126 10.83 5.35 -7.95
N THR A 127 9.94 5.39 -8.93
CA THR A 127 9.47 6.65 -9.50
C THR A 127 8.38 7.27 -8.62
N PRO A 128 8.13 8.58 -8.72
CA PRO A 128 7.07 9.23 -7.95
C PRO A 128 5.71 8.56 -8.15
N THR A 129 5.40 8.13 -9.38
CA THR A 129 4.16 7.40 -9.70
C THR A 129 4.09 6.02 -9.05
N GLN A 130 5.22 5.31 -8.96
CA GLN A 130 5.29 4.03 -8.26
C GLN A 130 5.11 4.22 -6.75
N VAL A 131 5.70 5.27 -6.18
CA VAL A 131 5.51 5.61 -4.77
C VAL A 131 4.08 6.03 -4.50
N GLU A 132 3.42 6.73 -5.42
CA GLU A 132 1.99 7.05 -5.32
C GLU A 132 1.13 5.78 -5.32
N ALA A 133 1.43 4.79 -6.16
CA ALA A 133 0.74 3.50 -6.14
C ALA A 133 0.97 2.74 -4.82
N ILE A 134 2.20 2.73 -4.29
CA ILE A 134 2.51 2.14 -2.99
C ILE A 134 1.76 2.87 -1.87
N LYS A 135 1.71 4.21 -1.91
CA LYS A 135 0.96 5.04 -0.97
C LYS A 135 -0.53 4.67 -1.02
N ALA A 136 -1.12 4.56 -2.21
CA ALA A 136 -2.52 4.24 -2.40
C ALA A 136 -2.91 2.89 -1.74
N VAL A 137 -2.04 1.89 -1.86
CA VAL A 137 -2.27 0.57 -1.24
C VAL A 137 -2.09 0.59 0.27
N LEU A 138 -1.08 1.31 0.77
CA LEU A 138 -0.80 1.36 2.21
C LEU A 138 -1.82 2.18 2.99
N ILE A 139 -2.50 3.11 2.33
CA ILE A 139 -3.50 4.00 2.94
C ILE A 139 -4.94 3.52 2.66
N GLY A 140 -5.18 2.89 1.52
CA GLY A 140 -6.53 2.59 1.00
C GLY A 140 -7.18 1.29 1.50
N VAL A 141 -6.91 0.83 2.73
CA VAL A 141 -7.54 -0.36 3.33
C VAL A 141 -7.92 -0.12 4.78
#